data_AF-A0A651I428-F1
#
_entry.id   AF-A0A651I428-F1
#
_cell.length_a   1.000
_cell.length_b   1.000
_cell.length_c   1.000
_cell.angle_alpha   90.00
_cell.angle_beta   90.00
_cell.angle_gamma   90.00
#
_symmetry.space_group_name_H-M   'P 1'
#
loop_
_entity.id
_entity.type
_entity.pdbx_description
1 polymer ?
#
loop_
_entity_poly.entity_id
_entity_poly.type
_entity_poly.pdbx_seq_one_letter_code
_entity_poly.pdbx_strand_id
1 'polypeptide(L)'
;MRLNTSPDSFGEGMSVDIESEATAMHEYMHFFQTIFTGYGHIAWDSHRQITSFLYNEWSQASAIPNQKRRLPLAHYAKLGLEQLMHAVWIERSVLEMINLCRARFWLPSPNVTLQELGLKLRPYPWLANPTITVNGTSHVLQGKEITEGHAHFVEATYLEQIHDIDRSKIWDKSILPKQYWIAFEWFLEECGEEKYSEFPFICDLAMQISWDPVVPTTEEQWRASNPAWRFVKLVQALKEEKSLNIGLPEEWPKKYDFFASTLLGKCDFHSLEQIFSERLASFKRKKELLNLEALMEKAIRFRQANPWCGGNPMADLNLWKQMTQTFRVPIIEIGGKLGSFGTPDTQINTEAVMELQFQAFAVQILGEFSRSAVREKAIECAFSRFDIPQGCEFQRTHFCSGRYSPSDGAPFPVERAENDTLKGCSFEMLLNTAGLRSTDLDVDHAAKLPTDEELKVINRKFKSNS
;
A
#
# COMPACT_ATOMS: atom_id res chain seq x y z
N MET A 1 -34.92 7.95 -10.17
CA MET A 1 -34.87 8.74 -8.92
C MET A 1 -33.55 9.46 -8.96
N ARG A 2 -33.53 10.79 -9.22
CA ARG A 2 -32.28 11.55 -9.28
C ARG A 2 -31.58 11.39 -7.93
N LEU A 3 -30.35 10.89 -7.94
CA LEU A 3 -29.47 11.05 -6.79
C LEU A 3 -29.28 12.55 -6.64
N ASN A 4 -30.07 13.17 -5.75
CA ASN A 4 -29.57 14.34 -5.04
C ASN A 4 -28.48 13.79 -4.10
N THR A 5 -27.32 13.46 -4.66
CA THR A 5 -26.08 13.67 -3.96
C THR A 5 -26.04 15.17 -3.76
N SER A 6 -26.52 15.64 -2.60
CA SER A 6 -26.20 17.01 -2.25
C SER A 6 -24.67 17.09 -2.22
N PRO A 7 -24.09 18.25 -2.58
CA PRO A 7 -22.67 18.52 -2.47
C PRO A 7 -22.07 18.22 -1.08
N ASP A 8 -22.88 17.89 -0.08
CA ASP A 8 -22.50 17.73 1.32
C ASP A 8 -21.76 16.41 1.64
N SER A 9 -21.64 15.47 0.70
CA SER A 9 -20.78 14.28 0.87
C SER A 9 -19.31 14.53 0.53
N PHE A 10 -19.03 15.62 -0.16
CA PHE A 10 -17.69 16.16 -0.37
C PHE A 10 -17.58 17.37 0.55
N GLY A 11 -16.45 17.57 1.23
CA GLY A 11 -16.33 18.70 2.17
C GLY A 11 -16.77 20.03 1.53
N GLU A 12 -17.42 20.89 2.31
CA GLU A 12 -17.93 22.19 1.85
C GLU A 12 -16.91 22.90 0.94
N GLY A 13 -17.30 23.16 -0.31
CA GLY A 13 -16.52 23.97 -1.26
C GLY A 13 -15.87 23.24 -2.44
N MET A 14 -16.07 21.93 -2.63
CA MET A 14 -15.70 21.25 -3.88
C MET A 14 -16.85 21.32 -4.89
N SER A 15 -16.67 22.04 -6.00
CA SER A 15 -17.45 21.77 -7.22
C SER A 15 -16.94 20.46 -7.79
N VAL A 16 -17.67 19.37 -7.58
CA VAL A 16 -17.26 18.04 -8.01
C VAL A 16 -17.70 17.86 -9.46
N ASP A 17 -16.76 17.86 -10.39
CA ASP A 17 -17.01 17.41 -11.75
C ASP A 17 -17.01 15.87 -11.81
N ILE A 18 -17.50 15.33 -12.93
CA ILE A 18 -17.62 13.88 -13.13
C ILE A 18 -16.25 13.19 -12.99
N GLU A 19 -15.18 13.84 -13.41
CA GLU A 19 -13.80 13.33 -13.31
C GLU A 19 -13.35 13.18 -11.86
N SER A 20 -13.67 14.17 -11.01
CA SER A 20 -13.40 14.12 -9.57
C SER A 20 -14.23 13.04 -8.87
N GLU A 21 -15.48 12.82 -9.29
CA GLU A 21 -16.30 11.71 -8.79
C GLU A 21 -15.75 10.34 -9.20
N ALA A 22 -15.36 10.18 -10.47
CA ALA A 22 -14.76 8.96 -10.99
C ALA A 22 -13.48 8.59 -10.22
N THR A 23 -12.58 9.57 -10.07
CA THR A 23 -11.36 9.45 -9.27
C THR A 23 -11.68 9.00 -7.85
N ALA A 24 -12.70 9.60 -7.21
CA ALA A 24 -13.10 9.20 -5.87
C ALA A 24 -13.52 7.72 -5.81
N MET A 25 -14.33 7.27 -6.78
CA MET A 25 -14.79 5.87 -6.85
C MET A 25 -13.63 4.89 -7.01
N HIS A 26 -12.65 5.22 -7.87
CA HIS A 26 -11.43 4.43 -8.07
C HIS A 26 -10.64 4.25 -6.76
N GLU A 27 -10.40 5.36 -6.05
CA GLU A 27 -9.66 5.33 -4.78
C GLU A 27 -10.41 4.65 -3.63
N TYR A 28 -11.76 4.76 -3.59
CA TYR A 28 -12.57 3.96 -2.66
C TYR A 28 -12.34 2.47 -2.88
N MET A 29 -12.24 2.04 -4.14
CA MET A 29 -11.98 0.64 -4.45
C MET A 29 -10.57 0.22 -3.99
N HIS A 30 -9.54 1.05 -4.17
CA HIS A 30 -8.20 0.77 -3.61
C HIS A 30 -8.20 0.63 -2.09
N PHE A 31 -8.96 1.49 -1.40
CA PHE A 31 -9.13 1.34 0.05
C PHE A 31 -9.82 0.03 0.40
N PHE A 32 -10.90 -0.34 -0.30
CA PHE A 32 -11.56 -1.64 -0.08
C PHE A 32 -10.66 -2.81 -0.39
N GLN A 33 -9.86 -2.77 -1.47
CA GLN A 33 -8.83 -3.77 -1.75
C GLN A 33 -7.85 -3.89 -0.57
N THR A 34 -7.50 -2.77 0.06
CA THR A 34 -6.64 -2.75 1.24
C THR A 34 -7.29 -3.42 2.45
N ILE A 35 -8.55 -3.08 2.77
CA ILE A 35 -9.20 -3.54 4.01
C ILE A 35 -10.01 -4.84 3.88
N PHE A 36 -10.34 -5.30 2.67
CA PHE A 36 -11.19 -6.49 2.44
C PHE A 36 -10.41 -7.72 1.97
N THR A 37 -9.13 -7.57 1.62
CA THR A 37 -8.35 -8.65 1.02
C THR A 37 -7.17 -9.06 1.91
N GLY A 38 -6.83 -10.35 1.85
CA GLY A 38 -5.62 -10.86 2.51
C GLY A 38 -4.35 -10.17 2.01
N TYR A 39 -4.25 -9.88 0.71
CA TYR A 39 -3.11 -9.15 0.14
C TYR A 39 -2.96 -7.75 0.73
N GLY A 40 -4.04 -6.97 0.78
CA GLY A 40 -4.04 -5.61 1.35
C GLY A 40 -3.61 -5.60 2.80
N HIS A 41 -4.10 -6.55 3.60
CA HIS A 41 -3.69 -6.72 4.99
C HIS A 41 -2.22 -7.11 5.12
N ILE A 42 -1.72 -8.06 4.30
CA ILE A 42 -0.30 -8.46 4.31
C ILE A 42 0.58 -7.28 3.95
N ALA A 43 0.20 -6.51 2.93
CA ALA A 43 0.94 -5.32 2.49
C ALA A 43 1.02 -4.29 3.63
N TRP A 44 -0.10 -4.00 4.28
CA TRP A 44 -0.16 -3.12 5.45
C TRP A 44 0.72 -3.60 6.60
N ASP A 45 0.53 -4.84 7.04
CA ASP A 45 1.26 -5.41 8.19
C ASP A 45 2.75 -5.52 7.88
N SER A 46 3.14 -5.91 6.66
CA SER A 46 4.54 -6.00 6.24
C SER A 46 5.19 -4.63 6.26
N HIS A 47 4.52 -3.62 5.69
CA HIS A 47 5.03 -2.26 5.66
C HIS A 47 5.25 -1.70 7.08
N ARG A 48 4.27 -1.88 7.96
CA ARG A 48 4.35 -1.46 9.36
C ARG A 48 5.46 -2.19 10.13
N GLN A 49 5.63 -3.49 9.90
CA GLN A 49 6.70 -4.28 10.51
C GLN A 49 8.08 -3.80 10.06
N ILE A 50 8.27 -3.54 8.77
CA ILE A 50 9.55 -3.08 8.20
C ILE A 50 9.92 -1.70 8.77
N THR A 51 8.99 -0.75 8.75
CA THR A 51 9.22 0.61 9.27
C THR A 51 9.48 0.61 10.77
N SER A 52 8.71 -0.17 11.54
CA SER A 52 8.89 -0.31 12.98
C SER A 52 10.21 -0.96 13.34
N PHE A 53 10.61 -2.02 12.62
CA PHE A 53 11.90 -2.67 12.77
C PHE A 53 13.05 -1.69 12.52
N LEU A 54 13.02 -0.98 11.38
CA LEU A 54 14.04 0.00 11.03
C LEU A 54 14.18 1.09 12.10
N TYR A 55 13.06 1.67 12.51
CA TYR A 55 13.04 2.71 13.54
C TYR A 55 13.59 2.19 14.87
N ASN A 56 13.16 1.01 15.33
CA ASN A 56 13.60 0.45 16.60
C ASN A 56 15.10 0.15 16.59
N GLU A 57 15.61 -0.47 15.54
CA GLU A 57 17.04 -0.76 15.39
C GLU A 57 17.87 0.54 15.33
N TRP A 58 17.44 1.52 14.53
CA TRP A 58 18.09 2.83 14.48
C TRP A 58 18.05 3.56 15.83
N SER A 59 16.91 3.55 16.51
CA SER A 59 16.69 4.22 17.80
C SER A 59 17.45 3.52 18.94
N GLN A 60 17.81 2.25 18.83
CA GLN A 60 18.71 1.61 19.79
C GLN A 60 20.17 1.89 19.43
N ALA A 61 20.54 1.68 18.16
CA ALA A 61 21.90 1.86 17.66
C ALA A 61 22.44 3.29 17.85
N SER A 62 21.61 4.29 17.59
CA SER A 62 22.00 5.71 17.67
C SER A 62 21.99 6.28 19.09
N ALA A 63 21.68 5.48 20.13
CA ALA A 63 21.48 5.92 21.52
C ALA A 63 22.79 6.11 22.28
N ILE A 64 23.62 7.03 21.81
CA ILE A 64 24.95 7.25 22.40
C ILE A 64 24.82 8.25 23.56
N PRO A 65 25.28 7.91 24.78
CA PRO A 65 25.17 8.80 25.93
C PRO A 65 25.76 10.19 25.66
N ASN A 66 25.00 11.23 26.01
CA ASN A 66 25.38 12.65 25.84
C ASN A 66 25.68 13.07 24.39
N GLN A 67 25.20 12.33 23.38
CA GLN A 67 25.35 12.68 21.98
C GLN A 67 23.98 12.75 21.29
N LYS A 68 23.95 13.53 20.21
CA LYS A 68 22.81 13.57 19.30
C LYS A 68 22.67 12.25 18.53
N ARG A 69 21.44 11.92 18.18
CA ARG A 69 21.05 10.76 17.36
C ARG A 69 21.55 10.97 15.93
N ARG A 70 22.40 10.08 15.44
CA ARG A 70 22.95 10.18 14.09
C ARG A 70 21.95 9.71 13.03
N LEU A 71 21.71 10.56 12.05
CA LEU A 71 20.85 10.31 10.89
C LEU A 71 21.64 10.63 9.61
N PRO A 72 21.62 9.80 8.56
CA PRO A 72 20.99 8.47 8.45
C PRO A 72 21.78 7.36 9.17
N LEU A 73 21.37 6.10 9.04
CA LEU A 73 22.12 4.92 9.52
C LEU A 73 23.59 4.93 9.07
N ALA A 74 23.87 5.41 7.86
CA ALA A 74 25.23 5.55 7.36
C ALA A 74 26.10 6.51 8.20
N HIS A 75 25.50 7.49 8.88
CA HIS A 75 26.22 8.39 9.79
C HIS A 75 26.63 7.66 11.08
N TYR A 76 25.75 6.79 11.59
CA TYR A 76 26.07 5.90 12.71
C TYR A 76 27.20 4.91 12.35
N ALA A 77 27.20 4.37 11.14
CA ALA A 77 28.22 3.44 10.66
C ALA A 77 29.67 3.99 10.69
N LYS A 78 29.85 5.33 10.76
CA LYS A 78 31.18 5.97 10.84
C LYS A 78 31.86 5.84 12.21
N LEU A 79 31.17 5.29 13.22
CA LEU A 79 31.69 5.15 14.58
C LEU A 79 32.68 3.99 14.76
N GLY A 80 32.61 2.98 13.91
CA GLY A 80 33.45 1.79 14.05
C GLY A 80 32.96 0.63 13.19
N LEU A 81 33.75 -0.45 13.12
CA LEU A 81 33.43 -1.62 12.31
C LEU A 81 32.14 -2.31 12.78
N GLU A 82 31.95 -2.44 14.09
CA GLU A 82 30.75 -3.08 14.65
C GLU A 82 29.48 -2.31 14.25
N GLN A 83 29.51 -0.98 14.38
CA GLN A 83 28.41 -0.10 14.01
C GLN A 83 28.15 -0.14 12.50
N LEU A 84 29.22 -0.21 11.69
CA LEU A 84 29.10 -0.42 10.25
C LEU A 84 28.40 -1.74 9.91
N MET A 85 28.84 -2.86 10.50
CA MET A 85 28.26 -4.17 10.22
C MET A 85 26.80 -4.26 10.65
N HIS A 86 26.44 -3.65 11.79
CA HIS A 86 25.06 -3.56 12.25
C HIS A 86 24.20 -2.70 11.30
N ALA A 87 24.67 -1.51 10.91
CA ALA A 87 23.96 -0.64 9.97
C ALA A 87 23.71 -1.32 8.62
N VAL A 88 24.71 -2.03 8.08
CA VAL A 88 24.58 -2.81 6.84
C VAL A 88 23.54 -3.94 6.97
N TRP A 89 23.50 -4.62 8.12
CA TRP A 89 22.51 -5.67 8.36
C TRP A 89 21.09 -5.12 8.44
N ILE A 90 20.88 -3.98 9.12
CA ILE A 90 19.58 -3.31 9.20
C ILE A 90 19.11 -2.91 7.80
N GLU A 91 19.96 -2.18 7.06
CA GLU A 91 19.63 -1.68 5.72
C GLU A 91 19.24 -2.84 4.77
N ARG A 92 20.07 -3.88 4.70
CA ARG A 92 19.80 -5.03 3.82
C ARG A 92 18.51 -5.76 4.19
N SER A 93 18.25 -5.96 5.48
CA SER A 93 17.03 -6.64 5.94
C SER A 93 15.77 -5.87 5.52
N VAL A 94 15.82 -4.54 5.62
CA VAL A 94 14.72 -3.65 5.22
C VAL A 94 14.56 -3.61 3.70
N LEU A 95 15.64 -3.38 2.95
CA LEU A 95 15.58 -3.28 1.49
C LEU A 95 15.12 -4.58 0.83
N GLU A 96 15.46 -5.75 1.37
CA GLU A 96 14.96 -7.02 0.85
C GLU A 96 13.46 -7.17 0.97
N MET A 97 12.91 -6.84 2.14
CA MET A 97 11.47 -6.90 2.36
C MET A 97 10.74 -5.88 1.48
N ILE A 98 11.29 -4.67 1.30
CA ILE A 98 10.76 -3.67 0.35
C ILE A 98 10.78 -4.23 -1.08
N ASN A 99 11.88 -4.83 -1.51
CA ASN A 99 12.01 -5.38 -2.86
C ASN A 99 11.07 -6.56 -3.11
N LEU A 100 10.84 -7.43 -2.12
CA LEU A 100 9.84 -8.49 -2.21
C LEU A 100 8.42 -7.93 -2.30
N CYS A 101 8.09 -6.88 -1.53
CA CYS A 101 6.79 -6.21 -1.63
C CYS A 101 6.59 -5.57 -3.01
N ARG A 102 7.62 -4.87 -3.52
CA ARG A 102 7.62 -4.29 -4.87
C ARG A 102 7.45 -5.37 -5.93
N ALA A 103 8.13 -6.51 -5.81
CA ALA A 103 7.99 -7.61 -6.77
C ALA A 103 6.57 -8.17 -6.88
N ARG A 104 5.80 -8.16 -5.78
CA ARG A 104 4.37 -8.55 -5.79
C ARG A 104 3.45 -7.49 -6.40
N PHE A 105 3.82 -6.22 -6.30
CA PHE A 105 2.99 -5.10 -6.72
C PHE A 105 3.43 -4.55 -8.07
N TRP A 106 4.60 -3.91 -8.11
CA TRP A 106 5.12 -3.21 -9.27
C TRP A 106 6.65 -3.08 -9.26
N LEU A 107 7.25 -3.37 -10.42
CA LEU A 107 8.65 -3.25 -10.77
C LEU A 107 8.80 -2.40 -12.04
N PRO A 108 9.74 -1.43 -12.06
CA PRO A 108 10.06 -0.68 -13.27
C PRO A 108 10.61 -1.56 -14.41
N SER A 109 11.38 -2.59 -14.05
CA SER A 109 11.86 -3.63 -14.97
C SER A 109 11.20 -4.95 -14.57
N PRO A 110 10.10 -5.34 -15.23
CA PRO A 110 9.28 -6.45 -14.75
C PRO A 110 9.83 -7.83 -15.11
N ASN A 111 10.77 -7.93 -16.07
CA ASN A 111 11.36 -9.20 -16.54
C ASN A 111 12.40 -9.81 -15.59
N VAL A 112 12.44 -9.38 -14.33
CA VAL A 112 13.48 -9.78 -13.39
C VAL A 112 13.04 -10.97 -12.53
N THR A 113 13.98 -11.86 -12.26
CA THR A 113 13.90 -12.80 -11.15
C THR A 113 14.02 -12.06 -9.82
N LEU A 114 13.55 -12.69 -8.74
CA LEU A 114 13.73 -12.13 -7.40
C LEU A 114 15.21 -11.92 -7.04
N GLN A 115 16.11 -12.77 -7.54
CA GLN A 115 17.55 -12.62 -7.35
C GLN A 115 18.11 -11.33 -7.97
N GLU A 116 17.60 -10.94 -9.14
CA GLU A 116 18.02 -9.73 -9.86
C GLU A 116 17.59 -8.43 -9.15
N LEU A 117 16.69 -8.51 -8.16
CA LEU A 117 16.34 -7.39 -7.26
C LEU A 117 17.44 -7.09 -6.24
N GLY A 118 18.55 -7.82 -6.28
CA GLY A 118 19.69 -7.60 -5.38
C GLY A 118 19.47 -8.14 -3.97
N LEU A 119 18.60 -9.15 -3.80
CA LEU A 119 18.40 -9.83 -2.52
C LEU A 119 19.72 -10.53 -2.10
N LYS A 120 20.28 -10.17 -0.94
CA LYS A 120 21.60 -10.61 -0.46
C LYS A 120 21.53 -11.71 0.60
N LEU A 121 20.51 -11.69 1.44
CA LEU A 121 20.25 -12.64 2.51
C LEU A 121 19.46 -13.84 1.98
N ARG A 122 18.57 -13.62 0.99
CA ARG A 122 17.72 -14.67 0.40
C ARG A 122 17.68 -14.60 -1.13
N PRO A 123 18.67 -15.17 -1.84
CA PRO A 123 18.66 -15.21 -3.29
C PRO A 123 17.65 -16.24 -3.79
N TYR A 124 16.54 -15.78 -4.36
CA TYR A 124 15.53 -16.63 -4.96
C TYR A 124 15.64 -16.58 -6.49
N PRO A 125 15.89 -17.69 -7.20
CA PRO A 125 15.98 -17.70 -8.67
C PRO A 125 14.61 -17.65 -9.35
N TRP A 126 13.53 -17.39 -8.60
CA TRP A 126 12.15 -17.45 -9.09
C TRP A 126 11.82 -16.23 -9.95
N LEU A 127 10.97 -16.45 -10.95
CA LEU A 127 10.37 -15.35 -11.71
C LEU A 127 9.48 -14.52 -10.78
N ALA A 128 9.67 -13.20 -10.77
CA ALA A 128 8.87 -12.32 -9.95
C ALA A 128 7.38 -12.40 -10.35
N ASN A 129 7.10 -12.39 -11.64
CA ASN A 129 5.76 -12.22 -12.20
C ASN A 129 5.54 -13.10 -13.44
N PRO A 130 4.28 -13.48 -13.77
CA PRO A 130 3.97 -14.25 -14.97
C PRO A 130 4.03 -13.40 -16.24
N THR A 131 4.24 -14.08 -17.37
CA THR A 131 4.12 -13.49 -18.70
C THR A 131 2.79 -13.89 -19.34
N ILE A 132 2.08 -12.91 -19.90
CA ILE A 132 0.85 -13.08 -20.67
C ILE A 132 1.03 -12.52 -22.09
N THR A 133 0.13 -12.87 -22.99
CA THR A 133 0.11 -12.33 -24.36
C THR A 133 -1.20 -11.59 -24.56
N VAL A 134 -1.13 -10.32 -24.97
CA VAL A 134 -2.30 -9.48 -25.24
C VAL A 134 -2.14 -8.91 -26.64
N ASN A 135 -3.12 -9.11 -27.51
CA ASN A 135 -3.08 -8.67 -28.92
C ASN A 135 -1.77 -9.06 -29.63
N GLY A 136 -1.27 -10.28 -29.36
CA GLY A 136 -0.01 -10.81 -29.93
C GLY A 136 1.28 -10.23 -29.33
N THR A 137 1.20 -9.33 -28.35
CA THR A 137 2.35 -8.75 -27.66
C THR A 137 2.55 -9.40 -26.30
N SER A 138 3.78 -9.71 -25.93
CA SER A 138 4.10 -10.33 -24.65
C SER A 138 4.29 -9.28 -23.55
N HIS A 139 3.65 -9.48 -22.40
CA HIS A 139 3.65 -8.58 -21.26
C HIS A 139 3.96 -9.37 -19.98
N VAL A 140 4.82 -8.83 -19.10
CA VAL A 140 4.91 -9.33 -17.73
C VAL A 140 3.83 -8.66 -16.90
N LEU A 141 2.88 -9.47 -16.45
CA LEU A 141 1.72 -9.03 -15.67
C LEU A 141 2.13 -8.85 -14.21
N GLN A 142 1.85 -7.69 -13.61
CA GLN A 142 2.21 -7.39 -12.22
C GLN A 142 0.94 -7.22 -11.39
N GLY A 143 1.09 -7.15 -10.06
CA GLY A 143 -0.04 -6.94 -9.16
C GLY A 143 -0.76 -5.62 -9.44
N LYS A 144 -0.03 -4.59 -9.87
CA LYS A 144 -0.58 -3.27 -10.21
C LYS A 144 -1.65 -3.34 -11.30
N GLU A 145 -1.44 -4.11 -12.37
CA GLU A 145 -2.45 -4.27 -13.42
C GLU A 145 -3.74 -4.93 -12.90
N ILE A 146 -3.66 -5.75 -11.85
CA ILE A 146 -4.83 -6.38 -11.22
C ILE A 146 -5.58 -5.39 -10.34
N THR A 147 -4.87 -4.64 -9.49
CA THR A 147 -5.49 -3.69 -8.56
C THR A 147 -6.11 -2.51 -9.29
N GLU A 148 -5.41 -1.97 -10.28
CA GLU A 148 -5.83 -0.80 -11.05
C GLU A 148 -6.93 -1.15 -12.05
N GLY A 149 -6.82 -2.29 -12.74
CA GLY A 149 -7.88 -2.76 -13.63
C GLY A 149 -9.18 -3.04 -12.90
N HIS A 150 -9.11 -3.59 -11.68
CA HIS A 150 -10.28 -3.80 -10.83
C HIS A 150 -10.92 -2.49 -10.38
N ALA A 151 -10.12 -1.54 -9.89
CA ALA A 151 -10.62 -0.23 -9.48
C ALA A 151 -11.28 0.51 -10.65
N HIS A 152 -10.63 0.50 -11.82
CA HIS A 152 -11.18 1.12 -13.03
C HIS A 152 -12.45 0.41 -13.53
N PHE A 153 -12.59 -0.92 -13.38
CA PHE A 153 -13.83 -1.61 -13.73
C PHE A 153 -15.03 -1.13 -12.87
N VAL A 154 -14.79 -0.91 -11.58
CA VAL A 154 -15.82 -0.39 -10.66
C VAL A 154 -16.15 1.07 -10.97
N GLU A 155 -15.13 1.89 -11.27
CA GLU A 155 -15.29 3.25 -11.79
C GLU A 155 -16.12 3.27 -13.08
N ALA A 156 -15.81 2.39 -14.04
CA ALA A 156 -16.55 2.26 -15.30
C ALA A 156 -18.01 1.90 -15.04
N THR A 157 -18.27 0.95 -14.13
CA THR A 157 -19.64 0.59 -13.72
C THR A 157 -20.38 1.81 -13.17
N TYR A 158 -19.72 2.65 -12.36
CA TYR A 158 -20.30 3.90 -11.86
C TYR A 158 -20.64 4.87 -12.98
N LEU A 159 -19.69 5.14 -13.88
CA LEU A 159 -19.88 6.08 -14.98
C LEU A 159 -20.97 5.65 -15.96
N GLU A 160 -21.07 4.35 -16.25
CA GLU A 160 -22.15 3.79 -17.07
C GLU A 160 -23.52 3.96 -16.40
N GLN A 161 -23.64 3.56 -15.13
CA GLN A 161 -24.95 3.49 -14.47
C GLN A 161 -25.48 4.84 -13.98
N ILE A 162 -24.58 5.72 -13.53
CA ILE A 162 -24.96 6.99 -12.90
C ILE A 162 -24.92 8.15 -13.89
N HIS A 163 -23.95 8.15 -14.80
CA HIS A 163 -23.69 9.26 -15.72
C HIS A 163 -24.02 8.94 -17.19
N ASP A 164 -24.48 7.71 -17.49
CA ASP A 164 -24.85 7.26 -18.85
C ASP A 164 -23.71 7.48 -19.87
N ILE A 165 -22.47 7.31 -19.41
CA ILE A 165 -21.29 7.40 -20.29
C ILE A 165 -21.13 6.09 -21.04
N ASP A 166 -20.98 6.18 -22.36
CA ASP A 166 -20.76 5.03 -23.22
C ASP A 166 -19.47 4.28 -22.87
N ARG A 167 -19.59 2.96 -22.69
CA ARG A 167 -18.49 2.04 -22.39
C ARG A 167 -17.27 2.23 -23.29
N SER A 168 -17.47 2.43 -24.59
CA SER A 168 -16.39 2.57 -25.56
C SER A 168 -15.51 3.80 -25.31
N LYS A 169 -16.06 4.83 -24.65
CA LYS A 169 -15.31 6.02 -24.25
C LYS A 169 -14.53 5.79 -22.97
N ILE A 170 -15.12 5.06 -22.01
CA ILE A 170 -14.47 4.76 -20.73
C ILE A 170 -13.25 3.86 -20.96
N TRP A 171 -13.39 2.86 -21.83
CA TRP A 171 -12.35 1.90 -22.16
C TRP A 171 -11.48 2.30 -23.37
N ASP A 172 -11.42 3.59 -23.72
CA ASP A 172 -10.60 4.07 -24.83
C ASP A 172 -9.10 3.94 -24.51
N LYS A 173 -8.48 2.90 -25.07
CA LYS A 173 -7.05 2.57 -24.90
C LYS A 173 -6.09 3.64 -25.41
N SER A 174 -6.55 4.59 -26.23
CA SER A 174 -5.71 5.69 -26.72
C SER A 174 -5.40 6.72 -25.63
N ILE A 175 -6.24 6.79 -24.60
CA ILE A 175 -6.10 7.69 -23.46
C ILE A 175 -5.86 6.94 -22.15
N LEU A 176 -6.33 5.69 -22.05
CA LEU A 176 -6.29 4.92 -20.81
C LEU A 176 -4.88 4.36 -20.52
N PRO A 177 -4.34 4.58 -19.31
CA PRO A 177 -3.07 3.97 -18.92
C PRO A 177 -3.12 2.44 -19.01
N LYS A 178 -2.00 1.85 -19.44
CA LYS A 178 -1.87 0.40 -19.66
C LYS A 178 -2.27 -0.44 -18.44
N GLN A 179 -1.98 0.06 -17.24
CA GLN A 179 -2.31 -0.64 -16.01
C GLN A 179 -3.81 -0.87 -15.80
N TYR A 180 -4.69 -0.12 -16.47
CA TYR A 180 -6.14 -0.24 -16.28
C TYR A 180 -6.75 -1.31 -17.19
N TRP A 181 -6.11 -1.64 -18.31
CA TRP A 181 -6.71 -2.51 -19.32
C TRP A 181 -5.93 -3.77 -19.66
N ILE A 182 -4.62 -3.88 -19.36
CA ILE A 182 -3.83 -5.07 -19.76
C ILE A 182 -4.41 -6.37 -19.18
N ALA A 183 -4.70 -6.40 -17.88
CA ALA A 183 -5.26 -7.59 -17.23
C ALA A 183 -6.68 -7.90 -17.73
N PHE A 184 -7.46 -6.86 -17.97
CA PHE A 184 -8.83 -6.94 -18.44
C PHE A 184 -8.92 -7.50 -19.87
N GLU A 185 -8.11 -6.97 -20.79
CA GLU A 185 -8.05 -7.44 -22.17
C GLU A 185 -7.60 -8.88 -22.26
N TRP A 186 -6.54 -9.25 -21.52
CA TRP A 186 -6.10 -10.63 -21.47
C TRP A 186 -7.20 -11.57 -20.94
N PHE A 187 -7.92 -11.15 -19.90
CA PHE A 187 -9.05 -11.90 -19.37
C PHE A 187 -10.12 -12.14 -20.44
N LEU A 188 -10.49 -11.12 -21.22
CA LEU A 188 -11.48 -11.27 -22.30
C LEU A 188 -10.96 -12.15 -23.45
N GLU A 189 -9.69 -12.02 -23.83
CA GLU A 189 -9.05 -12.89 -24.84
C GLU A 189 -9.07 -14.37 -24.41
N GLU A 190 -8.90 -14.65 -23.12
CA GLU A 190 -8.87 -16.02 -22.58
C GLU A 190 -10.26 -16.61 -22.30
N CYS A 191 -11.17 -15.80 -21.76
CA CYS A 191 -12.46 -16.26 -21.24
C CYS A 191 -13.68 -15.89 -22.10
N GLY A 192 -13.55 -14.95 -23.03
CA GLY A 192 -14.63 -14.44 -23.87
C GLY A 192 -15.40 -13.26 -23.26
N GLU A 193 -16.00 -12.44 -24.13
CA GLU A 193 -16.82 -11.26 -23.76
C GLU A 193 -18.03 -11.62 -22.90
N GLU A 194 -18.54 -12.84 -23.01
CA GLU A 194 -19.64 -13.33 -22.18
C GLU A 194 -19.29 -13.44 -20.70
N LYS A 195 -17.99 -13.44 -20.35
CA LYS A 195 -17.48 -13.46 -18.98
C LYS A 195 -17.11 -12.07 -18.46
N TYR A 196 -17.48 -11.00 -19.15
CA TYR A 196 -17.16 -9.61 -18.78
C TYR A 196 -17.42 -9.31 -17.30
N SER A 197 -18.56 -9.77 -16.77
CA SER A 197 -18.96 -9.54 -15.37
C SER A 197 -18.09 -10.25 -14.34
N GLU A 198 -17.35 -11.28 -14.74
CA GLU A 198 -16.55 -12.13 -13.86
C GLU A 198 -15.19 -11.50 -13.55
N PHE A 199 -14.67 -10.62 -14.42
CA PHE A 199 -13.38 -9.96 -14.25
C PHE A 199 -13.14 -9.38 -12.84
N PRO A 200 -14.00 -8.50 -12.28
CA PRO A 200 -13.76 -7.92 -10.96
C PRO A 200 -13.75 -8.96 -9.84
N PHE A 201 -14.48 -10.08 -9.99
CA PHE A 201 -14.45 -11.17 -9.03
C PHE A 201 -13.14 -11.97 -9.12
N ILE A 202 -12.61 -12.17 -10.33
CA ILE A 202 -11.29 -12.79 -10.50
C ILE A 202 -10.19 -11.91 -9.90
N CYS A 203 -10.26 -10.59 -10.07
CA CYS A 203 -9.35 -9.66 -9.41
C CYS A 203 -9.44 -9.73 -7.89
N ASP A 204 -10.64 -9.68 -7.30
CA ASP A 204 -10.84 -9.84 -5.85
C ASP A 204 -10.24 -11.17 -5.36
N LEU A 205 -10.58 -12.31 -5.98
CA LEU A 205 -10.07 -13.63 -5.61
C LEU A 205 -8.54 -13.75 -5.75
N ALA A 206 -7.95 -13.07 -6.73
CA ALA A 206 -6.51 -13.00 -6.89
C ALA A 206 -5.84 -12.28 -5.71
N MET A 207 -6.52 -11.34 -5.05
CA MET A 207 -6.03 -10.64 -3.86
C MET A 207 -6.40 -11.32 -2.53
N GLN A 208 -7.25 -12.34 -2.53
CA GLN A 208 -7.60 -13.11 -1.32
C GLN A 208 -6.51 -14.12 -0.96
N ILE A 209 -5.43 -13.63 -0.34
CA ILE A 209 -4.21 -14.39 -0.05
C ILE A 209 -4.21 -14.92 1.39
N SER A 210 -3.75 -16.18 1.55
CA SER A 210 -3.52 -16.83 2.84
C SER A 210 -2.50 -16.08 3.69
N TRP A 211 -2.68 -16.09 5.01
CA TRP A 211 -1.73 -15.50 5.95
C TRP A 211 -0.54 -16.42 6.28
N ASP A 212 -0.58 -17.67 5.80
CA ASP A 212 0.44 -18.68 6.07
C ASP A 212 1.03 -19.28 4.77
N PRO A 213 2.34 -19.09 4.47
CA PRO A 213 3.28 -18.20 5.15
C PRO A 213 3.25 -16.76 4.60
N VAL A 214 3.39 -15.76 5.49
CA VAL A 214 3.52 -14.33 5.09
C VAL A 214 4.76 -14.10 4.20
N VAL A 215 5.87 -14.76 4.52
CA VAL A 215 7.12 -14.70 3.75
C VAL A 215 7.37 -16.06 3.07
N PRO A 216 7.36 -16.12 1.74
CA PRO A 216 7.48 -17.37 1.02
C PRO A 216 8.90 -17.93 1.11
N THR A 217 8.97 -19.25 1.19
CA THR A 217 10.21 -20.04 1.24
C THR A 217 10.38 -20.94 0.02
N THR A 218 9.32 -21.12 -0.77
CA THR A 218 9.34 -21.85 -2.05
C THR A 218 8.72 -21.01 -3.18
N GLU A 219 8.98 -21.42 -4.43
CA GLU A 219 8.40 -20.76 -5.61
C GLU A 219 6.87 -20.88 -5.65
N GLU A 220 6.34 -22.03 -5.23
CA GLU A 220 4.91 -22.28 -5.15
C GLU A 220 4.25 -21.33 -4.14
N GLN A 221 4.88 -21.11 -2.98
CA GLN A 221 4.42 -20.13 -1.99
C GLN A 221 4.50 -18.70 -2.53
N TRP A 222 5.54 -18.37 -3.31
CA TRP A 222 5.63 -17.07 -3.98
C TRP A 222 4.48 -16.87 -4.96
N ARG A 223 4.25 -17.83 -5.87
CA ARG A 223 3.17 -17.78 -6.86
C ARG A 223 1.78 -17.75 -6.19
N ALA A 224 1.57 -18.52 -5.12
CA ALA A 224 0.32 -18.55 -4.37
C ALA A 224 0.04 -17.29 -3.52
N SER A 225 1.07 -16.45 -3.30
CA SER A 225 0.98 -15.18 -2.56
C SER A 225 1.26 -13.93 -3.42
N ASN A 226 1.31 -14.08 -4.76
CA ASN A 226 1.46 -12.98 -5.69
C ASN A 226 0.14 -12.80 -6.49
N PRO A 227 -0.51 -11.62 -6.44
CA PRO A 227 -1.77 -11.37 -7.13
C PRO A 227 -1.74 -11.68 -8.64
N ALA A 228 -0.65 -11.37 -9.35
CA ALA A 228 -0.55 -11.61 -10.80
C ALA A 228 -0.51 -13.12 -11.12
N TRP A 229 0.29 -13.89 -10.40
CA TRP A 229 0.34 -15.35 -10.55
C TRP A 229 -1.01 -16.00 -10.22
N ARG A 230 -1.67 -15.54 -9.15
CA ARG A 230 -3.00 -16.03 -8.77
C ARG A 230 -4.04 -15.69 -9.83
N PHE A 231 -4.03 -14.46 -10.35
CA PHE A 231 -4.93 -14.02 -11.40
C PHE A 231 -4.82 -14.93 -12.63
N VAL A 232 -3.60 -15.18 -13.13
CA VAL A 232 -3.39 -16.08 -14.28
C VAL A 232 -3.96 -17.47 -14.03
N LYS A 233 -3.71 -18.05 -12.84
CA LYS A 233 -4.21 -19.38 -12.49
C LYS A 233 -5.75 -19.42 -12.41
N LEU A 234 -6.38 -18.37 -11.88
CA LEU A 234 -7.83 -18.23 -11.79
C LEU A 234 -8.49 -18.08 -13.16
N VAL A 235 -7.91 -17.27 -14.05
CA VAL A 235 -8.41 -17.10 -15.43
C VAL A 235 -8.33 -18.42 -16.19
N GLN A 236 -7.22 -19.15 -16.06
CA GLN A 236 -7.08 -20.48 -16.66
C GLN A 236 -8.13 -21.46 -16.13
N ALA A 237 -8.37 -21.48 -14.82
CA ALA A 237 -9.40 -22.32 -14.22
C ALA A 237 -10.82 -21.96 -14.71
N LEU A 238 -11.13 -20.67 -14.84
CA LEU A 238 -12.43 -20.21 -15.37
C LEU A 238 -12.61 -20.59 -16.84
N LYS A 239 -11.56 -20.45 -17.66
CA LYS A 239 -11.56 -20.85 -19.07
C LYS A 239 -11.86 -22.33 -19.26
N GLU A 240 -11.33 -23.18 -18.39
CA GLU A 240 -11.59 -24.62 -18.39
C GLU A 240 -13.03 -24.95 -17.94
N GLU A 241 -13.57 -24.20 -16.99
CA GLU A 241 -14.93 -24.36 -16.46
C GLU A 241 -15.97 -23.51 -17.20
N LYS A 242 -16.19 -23.82 -18.47
CA LYS A 242 -17.07 -23.04 -19.37
C LYS A 242 -18.47 -22.76 -18.81
N SER A 243 -19.05 -23.72 -18.09
CA SER A 243 -20.40 -23.60 -17.50
C SER A 243 -20.43 -22.70 -16.26
N LEU A 244 -19.30 -22.47 -15.61
CA LEU A 244 -19.23 -21.67 -14.40
C LEU A 244 -19.41 -20.19 -14.74
N ASN A 245 -20.44 -19.57 -14.16
CA ASN A 245 -20.75 -18.15 -14.36
C ASN A 245 -21.28 -17.57 -13.04
N ILE A 246 -21.06 -16.27 -12.85
CA ILE A 246 -21.57 -15.57 -11.66
C ILE A 246 -23.02 -15.12 -11.85
N GLY A 247 -23.49 -15.04 -13.09
CA GLY A 247 -24.84 -14.62 -13.45
C GLY A 247 -25.05 -13.10 -13.38
N LEU A 248 -26.30 -12.68 -13.34
CA LEU A 248 -26.66 -11.26 -13.24
C LEU A 248 -26.47 -10.73 -11.80
N PRO A 249 -26.34 -9.40 -11.58
CA PRO A 249 -26.11 -8.79 -10.27
C PRO A 249 -27.01 -9.31 -9.13
N GLU A 250 -28.29 -9.49 -9.41
CA GLU A 250 -29.28 -10.01 -8.46
C GLU A 250 -29.05 -11.47 -8.02
N GLU A 251 -28.26 -12.22 -8.78
CA GLU A 251 -27.92 -13.63 -8.50
C GLU A 251 -26.60 -13.78 -7.73
N TRP A 252 -25.72 -12.76 -7.78
CA TRP A 252 -24.39 -12.83 -7.18
C TRP A 252 -24.41 -13.24 -5.70
N PRO A 253 -25.28 -12.70 -4.82
CA PRO A 253 -25.32 -13.11 -3.42
C PRO A 253 -25.59 -14.61 -3.21
N LYS A 254 -26.24 -15.27 -4.18
CA LYS A 254 -26.61 -16.69 -4.10
C LYS A 254 -25.59 -17.59 -4.79
N LYS A 255 -24.96 -17.11 -5.86
CA LYS A 255 -24.04 -17.90 -6.70
C LYS A 255 -22.57 -17.76 -6.30
N TYR A 256 -22.20 -16.67 -5.62
CA TYR A 256 -20.79 -16.34 -5.39
C TYR A 256 -20.02 -17.41 -4.62
N ASP A 257 -20.60 -17.98 -3.55
CA ASP A 257 -19.88 -18.97 -2.75
C ASP A 257 -19.52 -20.22 -3.56
N PHE A 258 -20.44 -20.68 -4.41
CA PHE A 258 -20.18 -21.79 -5.34
C PHE A 258 -19.10 -21.38 -6.35
N PHE A 259 -19.25 -20.22 -6.98
CA PHE A 259 -18.29 -19.70 -7.95
C PHE A 259 -16.87 -19.60 -7.40
N ALA A 260 -16.72 -18.92 -6.26
CA ALA A 260 -15.43 -18.73 -5.60
C ALA A 260 -14.83 -20.06 -5.15
N SER A 261 -15.62 -20.94 -4.52
CA SER A 261 -15.13 -22.24 -4.03
C SER A 261 -14.67 -23.15 -5.16
N THR A 262 -15.39 -23.18 -6.29
CA THR A 262 -15.00 -23.97 -7.46
C THR A 262 -13.66 -23.50 -8.04
N LEU A 263 -13.49 -22.18 -8.24
CA LEU A 263 -12.24 -21.63 -8.78
C LEU A 263 -11.06 -21.80 -7.82
N LEU A 264 -11.23 -21.41 -6.56
CA LEU A 264 -10.17 -21.54 -5.55
C LEU A 264 -9.72 -23.00 -5.38
N GLY A 265 -10.68 -23.94 -5.35
CA GLY A 265 -10.40 -25.37 -5.26
C GLY A 265 -9.61 -25.90 -6.47
N LYS A 266 -9.95 -25.49 -7.69
CA LYS A 266 -9.19 -25.85 -8.91
C LYS A 266 -7.79 -25.26 -8.95
N CYS A 267 -7.61 -24.12 -8.31
CA CYS A 267 -6.32 -23.48 -8.20
C CYS A 267 -5.49 -23.96 -6.99
N ASP A 268 -5.95 -24.94 -6.22
CA ASP A 268 -5.33 -25.37 -4.95
C ASP A 268 -5.06 -24.19 -4.00
N PHE A 269 -5.92 -23.18 -4.02
CA PHE A 269 -5.86 -22.05 -3.10
C PHE A 269 -6.73 -22.31 -1.88
N HIS A 270 -6.38 -21.65 -0.77
CA HIS A 270 -7.21 -21.67 0.44
C HIS A 270 -8.60 -21.10 0.11
N SER A 271 -9.64 -21.67 0.74
CA SER A 271 -10.99 -21.15 0.63
C SER A 271 -11.10 -19.76 1.28
N LEU A 272 -12.10 -18.97 0.90
CA LEU A 272 -12.36 -17.68 1.54
C LEU A 272 -12.60 -17.83 3.05
N GLU A 273 -13.29 -18.89 3.47
CA GLU A 273 -13.50 -19.20 4.88
C GLU A 273 -12.17 -19.39 5.63
N GLN A 274 -11.23 -20.14 5.03
CA GLN A 274 -9.90 -20.35 5.60
C GLN A 274 -9.14 -19.03 5.71
N ILE A 275 -9.07 -18.25 4.62
CA ILE A 275 -8.36 -16.97 4.58
C ILE A 275 -8.91 -15.99 5.62
N PHE A 276 -10.24 -15.85 5.70
CA PHE A 276 -10.87 -14.97 6.69
C PHE A 276 -10.64 -15.46 8.12
N SER A 277 -10.68 -16.77 8.35
CA SER A 277 -10.43 -17.36 9.67
C SER A 277 -8.99 -17.16 10.13
N GLU A 278 -8.01 -17.36 9.24
CA GLU A 278 -6.59 -17.08 9.50
C GLU A 278 -6.39 -15.61 9.89
N ARG A 279 -7.03 -14.68 9.15
CA ARG A 279 -6.90 -13.25 9.43
C ARG A 279 -7.53 -12.88 10.77
N LEU A 280 -8.76 -13.34 11.05
CA LEU A 280 -9.41 -13.12 12.34
C LEU A 280 -8.59 -13.72 13.50
N ALA A 281 -7.96 -14.88 13.29
CA ALA A 281 -7.05 -15.47 14.27
C ALA A 281 -5.77 -14.63 14.45
N SER A 282 -5.29 -13.93 13.43
CA SER A 282 -4.14 -13.02 13.54
C SER A 282 -4.46 -11.78 14.39
N PHE A 283 -5.66 -11.19 14.25
CA PHE A 283 -6.08 -10.06 15.07
C PHE A 283 -6.18 -10.42 16.56
N LYS A 284 -6.69 -11.62 16.88
CA LYS A 284 -6.80 -12.13 18.26
C LYS A 284 -5.46 -12.34 18.97
N ARG A 285 -4.34 -12.39 18.24
CA ARG A 285 -2.99 -12.52 18.83
C ARG A 285 -2.46 -11.19 19.36
N LYS A 286 -3.04 -10.06 18.94
CA LYS A 286 -2.64 -8.72 19.38
C LYS A 286 -3.39 -8.38 20.66
N LYS A 287 -2.69 -7.77 21.63
CA LYS A 287 -3.29 -7.35 22.90
C LYS A 287 -4.34 -6.26 22.68
N GLU A 288 -4.01 -5.31 21.81
CA GLU A 288 -4.86 -4.21 21.37
C GLU A 288 -4.67 -4.04 19.86
N LEU A 289 -5.76 -3.72 19.17
CA LEU A 289 -5.75 -3.36 17.75
C LEU A 289 -5.69 -1.85 17.62
N LEU A 290 -4.99 -1.40 16.59
CA LEU A 290 -5.07 -0.01 16.16
C LEU A 290 -6.35 0.22 15.36
N ASN A 291 -6.71 1.47 15.11
CA ASN A 291 -8.03 1.79 14.56
C ASN A 291 -8.18 1.27 13.13
N LEU A 292 -7.14 1.35 12.30
CA LEU A 292 -7.16 0.74 10.97
C LEU A 292 -7.25 -0.80 11.03
N GLU A 293 -6.58 -1.43 11.99
CA GLU A 293 -6.66 -2.89 12.18
C GLU A 293 -8.04 -3.33 12.67
N ALA A 294 -8.65 -2.58 13.58
CA ALA A 294 -10.03 -2.80 14.02
C ALA A 294 -11.03 -2.61 12.86
N LEU A 295 -10.78 -1.63 11.99
CA LEU A 295 -11.56 -1.42 10.77
C LEU A 295 -11.40 -2.60 9.79
N MET A 296 -10.18 -3.12 9.62
CA MET A 296 -9.89 -4.33 8.84
C MET A 296 -10.58 -5.57 9.43
N GLU A 297 -10.61 -5.73 10.76
CA GLU A 297 -11.34 -6.83 11.39
C GLU A 297 -12.85 -6.74 11.11
N LYS A 298 -13.42 -5.54 11.28
CA LYS A 298 -14.83 -5.26 10.96
C LYS A 298 -15.14 -5.54 9.49
N ALA A 299 -14.23 -5.18 8.60
CA ALA A 299 -14.32 -5.44 7.17
C ALA A 299 -14.35 -6.94 6.83
N ILE A 300 -13.49 -7.76 7.44
CA ILE A 300 -13.51 -9.21 7.22
C ILE A 300 -14.83 -9.82 7.70
N ARG A 301 -15.36 -9.36 8.85
CA ARG A 301 -16.68 -9.80 9.34
C ARG A 301 -17.82 -9.39 8.39
N PHE A 302 -17.73 -8.20 7.80
CA PHE A 302 -18.68 -7.75 6.78
C PHE A 302 -18.60 -8.61 5.52
N ARG A 303 -17.39 -8.94 5.07
CA ARG A 303 -17.12 -9.84 3.94
C ARG A 303 -17.63 -11.26 4.18
N GLN A 304 -17.54 -11.79 5.40
CA GLN A 304 -18.12 -13.10 5.73
C GLN A 304 -19.65 -13.13 5.51
N ALA A 305 -20.34 -12.01 5.73
CA ALA A 305 -21.78 -11.92 5.48
C ALA A 305 -22.13 -11.55 4.03
N ASN A 306 -21.21 -10.88 3.31
CA ASN A 306 -21.41 -10.38 1.94
C ASN A 306 -20.18 -10.69 1.07
N PRO A 307 -19.88 -11.97 0.79
CA PRO A 307 -18.58 -12.36 0.23
C PRO A 307 -18.33 -11.81 -1.19
N TRP A 308 -19.39 -11.58 -1.96
CA TRP A 308 -19.33 -11.00 -3.31
C TRP A 308 -19.01 -9.50 -3.34
N CYS A 309 -19.16 -8.77 -2.22
CA CYS A 309 -19.14 -7.30 -2.22
C CYS A 309 -17.81 -6.66 -2.64
N GLY A 310 -16.69 -7.39 -2.61
CA GLY A 310 -15.41 -6.84 -3.06
C GLY A 310 -15.15 -7.02 -4.54
N GLY A 311 -15.98 -7.78 -5.27
CA GLY A 311 -15.91 -7.84 -6.72
C GLY A 311 -16.40 -6.53 -7.33
N ASN A 312 -17.72 -6.36 -7.43
CA ASN A 312 -18.31 -5.13 -7.96
C ASN A 312 -19.44 -4.61 -7.06
N PRO A 313 -19.13 -3.88 -5.97
CA PRO A 313 -20.16 -3.37 -5.08
C PRO A 313 -21.07 -2.32 -5.74
N MET A 314 -20.62 -1.68 -6.83
CA MET A 314 -21.40 -0.67 -7.56
C MET A 314 -22.65 -1.23 -8.24
N ALA A 315 -22.70 -2.55 -8.50
CA ALA A 315 -23.90 -3.17 -9.06
C ALA A 315 -25.10 -3.17 -8.10
N ASP A 316 -24.88 -2.95 -6.79
CA ASP A 316 -25.92 -2.67 -5.80
C ASP A 316 -25.64 -1.34 -5.11
N LEU A 317 -26.34 -0.28 -5.55
CA LEU A 317 -26.17 1.07 -5.02
C LEU A 317 -26.45 1.18 -3.51
N ASN A 318 -27.28 0.31 -2.93
CA ASN A 318 -27.52 0.32 -1.48
C ASN A 318 -26.33 -0.26 -0.73
N LEU A 319 -25.77 -1.36 -1.25
CA LEU A 319 -24.55 -1.94 -0.71
C LEU A 319 -23.38 -0.96 -0.82
N TRP A 320 -23.19 -0.31 -1.97
CA TRP A 320 -22.16 0.72 -2.16
C TRP A 320 -22.27 1.84 -1.12
N LYS A 321 -23.49 2.39 -0.93
CA LYS A 321 -23.75 3.41 0.08
C LYS A 321 -23.44 2.92 1.49
N GLN A 322 -23.84 1.68 1.82
CA GLN A 322 -23.53 1.09 3.11
C GLN A 322 -22.02 0.95 3.32
N MET A 323 -21.30 0.46 2.32
CA MET A 323 -19.84 0.26 2.38
C MET A 323 -19.11 1.58 2.56
N THR A 324 -19.39 2.57 1.72
CA THR A 324 -18.77 3.91 1.81
C THR A 324 -19.10 4.65 3.11
N GLN A 325 -20.29 4.42 3.68
CA GLN A 325 -20.64 4.97 5.00
C GLN A 325 -19.95 4.25 6.16
N THR A 326 -19.77 2.92 6.06
CA THR A 326 -19.24 2.06 7.12
C THR A 326 -17.72 2.04 7.15
N PHE A 327 -17.10 2.09 5.97
CA PHE A 327 -15.67 1.97 5.71
C PHE A 327 -15.21 3.22 4.96
N ARG A 328 -15.26 4.36 5.63
CA ARG A 328 -14.84 5.64 5.04
C ARG A 328 -13.34 5.64 4.79
N VAL A 329 -12.93 6.12 3.62
CA VAL A 329 -11.52 6.32 3.27
C VAL A 329 -10.97 7.42 4.18
N PRO A 330 -9.90 7.16 4.95
CA PRO A 330 -9.41 8.13 5.94
C PRO A 330 -8.75 9.35 5.26
N ILE A 331 -8.00 9.09 4.20
CA ILE A 331 -7.28 10.09 3.41
C ILE A 331 -7.40 9.70 1.94
N ILE A 332 -7.86 10.64 1.11
CA ILE A 332 -7.95 10.50 -0.34
C ILE A 332 -7.28 11.72 -1.00
N GLU A 333 -6.66 11.54 -2.15
CA GLU A 333 -6.24 12.66 -2.98
C GLU A 333 -7.20 12.77 -4.18
N ILE A 334 -7.82 13.95 -4.37
CA ILE A 334 -8.69 14.23 -5.52
C ILE A 334 -8.21 15.53 -6.16
N GLY A 335 -7.85 15.50 -7.44
CA GLY A 335 -7.44 16.68 -8.20
C GLY A 335 -6.24 17.42 -7.60
N GLY A 336 -5.27 16.67 -7.05
CA GLY A 336 -4.09 17.25 -6.40
C GLY A 336 -4.36 17.89 -5.03
N LYS A 337 -5.50 17.57 -4.39
CA LYS A 337 -5.84 18.04 -3.04
C LYS A 337 -6.10 16.84 -2.14
N LEU A 338 -5.48 16.85 -0.96
CA LEU A 338 -5.80 15.88 0.07
C LEU A 338 -7.20 16.18 0.63
N GLY A 339 -8.17 15.34 0.28
CA GLY A 339 -9.45 15.26 0.95
C GLY A 339 -9.35 14.27 2.11
N SER A 340 -9.80 14.65 3.30
CA SER A 340 -10.28 13.65 4.25
C SER A 340 -11.79 13.67 4.14
N PHE A 341 -12.41 12.55 3.78
CA PHE A 341 -13.86 12.43 3.95
C PHE A 341 -14.13 12.39 5.44
N GLY A 342 -14.39 13.58 6.01
CA GLY A 342 -14.58 13.82 7.43
C GLY A 342 -15.17 12.62 8.15
N THR A 343 -14.32 11.83 8.77
CA THR A 343 -14.72 10.99 9.88
C THR A 343 -14.89 11.95 11.06
N PRO A 344 -16.03 11.92 11.75
CA PRO A 344 -16.08 12.40 13.13
C PRO A 344 -15.08 11.63 14.01
N ASP A 345 -14.67 10.43 13.54
CA ASP A 345 -13.65 9.60 14.16
C ASP A 345 -12.24 10.12 13.83
N THR A 346 -11.85 11.17 14.55
CA THR A 346 -10.54 11.82 14.46
C THR A 346 -9.37 10.84 14.65
N GLN A 347 -9.62 9.66 15.23
CA GLN A 347 -8.57 8.70 15.59
C GLN A 347 -7.97 7.97 14.38
N ILE A 348 -8.78 7.49 13.43
CA ILE A 348 -8.26 6.81 12.22
C ILE A 348 -7.47 7.80 11.35
N ASN A 349 -7.95 9.03 11.20
CA ASN A 349 -7.23 10.06 10.44
C ASN A 349 -5.91 10.42 11.12
N THR A 350 -5.90 10.51 12.45
CA THR A 350 -4.68 10.73 13.21
C THR A 350 -3.71 9.57 13.01
N GLU A 351 -4.17 8.32 13.08
CA GLU A 351 -3.35 7.14 12.79
C GLU A 351 -2.77 7.23 11.37
N ALA A 352 -3.59 7.46 10.35
CA ALA A 352 -3.12 7.54 8.96
C ALA A 352 -2.08 8.65 8.75
N VAL A 353 -2.28 9.83 9.32
CA VAL A 353 -1.29 10.92 9.27
C VAL A 353 0.00 10.52 9.98
N MET A 354 -0.07 9.89 11.16
CA MET A 354 1.12 9.45 11.89
C MET A 354 1.87 8.34 11.16
N GLU A 355 1.19 7.41 10.51
CA GLU A 355 1.81 6.40 9.65
C GLU A 355 2.55 7.06 8.48
N LEU A 356 1.98 8.07 7.82
CA LEU A 356 2.69 8.84 6.80
C LEU A 356 3.96 9.51 7.35
N GLN A 357 3.89 10.13 8.53
CA GLN A 357 5.07 10.72 9.18
C GLN A 357 6.13 9.67 9.48
N PHE A 358 5.72 8.50 9.96
CA PHE A 358 6.62 7.41 10.31
C PHE A 358 7.34 6.88 9.07
N GLN A 359 6.63 6.74 7.96
CA GLN A 359 7.20 6.37 6.66
C GLN A 359 8.21 7.39 6.14
N ALA A 360 7.86 8.67 6.21
CA ALA A 360 8.76 9.75 5.81
C ALA A 360 10.02 9.79 6.67
N PHE A 361 9.92 9.44 7.95
CA PHE A 361 11.09 9.33 8.82
C PHE A 361 11.94 8.09 8.49
N ALA A 362 11.30 6.93 8.28
CA ALA A 362 11.96 5.68 7.93
C ALA A 362 12.84 5.81 6.68
N VAL A 363 12.35 6.46 5.61
CA VAL A 363 13.16 6.69 4.41
C VAL A 363 14.37 7.60 4.67
N GLN A 364 14.24 8.59 5.56
CA GLN A 364 15.36 9.43 6.00
C GLN A 364 16.37 8.66 6.85
N ILE A 365 15.93 7.68 7.65
CA ILE A 365 16.83 6.76 8.38
C ILE A 365 17.67 5.93 7.40
N LEU A 366 17.10 5.51 6.28
CA LEU A 366 17.82 4.84 5.18
C LEU A 366 18.72 5.78 4.37
N GLY A 367 18.69 7.09 4.63
CA GLY A 367 19.48 8.08 3.90
C GLY A 367 18.86 8.57 2.60
N GLU A 368 17.59 8.26 2.34
CA GLU A 368 16.86 8.72 1.17
C GLU A 368 16.22 10.10 1.37
N PHE A 369 17.03 11.14 1.35
CA PHE A 369 16.56 12.53 1.41
C PHE A 369 16.15 13.06 0.03
N SER A 370 15.12 13.91 -0.04
CA SER A 370 14.82 14.66 -1.26
C SER A 370 15.96 15.63 -1.64
N ARG A 371 16.08 15.97 -2.93
CA ARG A 371 17.08 16.95 -3.41
C ARG A 371 16.95 18.29 -2.69
N SER A 372 15.71 18.71 -2.41
CA SER A 372 15.43 19.95 -1.70
C SER A 372 15.90 19.88 -0.25
N ALA A 373 15.64 18.77 0.46
CA ALA A 373 16.10 18.55 1.82
C ALA A 373 17.64 18.56 1.91
N VAL A 374 18.35 17.92 0.97
CA VAL A 374 19.82 17.95 0.92
C VAL A 374 20.35 19.36 0.71
N ARG A 375 19.79 20.12 -0.24
CA ARG A 375 20.20 21.50 -0.54
C ARG A 375 20.00 22.43 0.66
N GLU A 376 18.89 22.24 1.38
CA GLU A 376 18.49 23.06 2.52
C GLU A 376 19.09 22.56 3.85
N LYS A 377 19.86 21.45 3.84
CA LYS A 377 20.37 20.77 5.05
C LYS A 377 19.26 20.52 6.08
N ALA A 378 18.13 20.06 5.58
CA ALA A 378 16.88 19.92 6.34
C ALA A 378 16.46 18.46 6.49
N ILE A 379 15.60 18.21 7.48
CA ILE A 379 14.72 17.03 7.52
C ILE A 379 13.36 17.40 6.92
N GLU A 380 12.62 16.42 6.42
CA GLU A 380 11.34 16.62 5.73
C GLU A 380 10.20 15.82 6.39
N CYS A 381 9.04 16.46 6.57
CA CYS A 381 7.83 15.78 7.01
C CYS A 381 7.16 15.02 5.84
N ALA A 382 6.19 14.16 6.15
CA ALA A 382 5.49 13.37 5.14
C ALA A 382 4.84 14.19 4.04
N PHE A 383 4.27 15.35 4.38
CA PHE A 383 3.59 16.19 3.40
C PHE A 383 4.54 16.77 2.37
N SER A 384 5.77 17.14 2.75
CA SER A 384 6.80 17.55 1.77
C SER A 384 7.41 16.34 1.06
N ARG A 385 7.58 15.21 1.76
CA ARG A 385 8.25 14.02 1.20
C ARG A 385 7.45 13.38 0.07
N PHE A 386 6.14 13.26 0.27
CA PHE A 386 5.21 12.63 -0.66
C PHE A 386 4.49 13.63 -1.57
N ASP A 387 4.96 14.88 -1.59
CA ASP A 387 4.39 15.97 -2.41
C ASP A 387 2.88 16.13 -2.22
N ILE A 388 2.43 16.12 -0.95
CA ILE A 388 1.03 16.32 -0.58
C ILE A 388 0.82 17.82 -0.34
N PRO A 389 0.27 18.58 -1.29
CA PRO A 389 0.01 20.00 -1.10
C PRO A 389 -1.11 20.19 -0.08
N GLN A 390 -0.97 21.21 0.76
CA GLN A 390 -1.98 21.58 1.76
C GLN A 390 -2.35 20.43 2.73
N GLY A 391 -1.44 19.47 2.93
CA GLY A 391 -1.67 18.29 3.76
C GLY A 391 -1.81 18.59 5.26
N CYS A 392 -1.38 19.78 5.71
CA CYS A 392 -1.65 20.27 7.05
C CYS A 392 -2.01 21.76 7.09
N GLU A 393 -2.58 22.20 8.22
CA GLU A 393 -2.99 23.59 8.45
C GLU A 393 -1.82 24.57 8.26
N PHE A 394 -0.62 24.22 8.70
CA PHE A 394 0.56 25.10 8.58
C PHE A 394 1.03 25.30 7.13
N GLN A 395 0.89 24.29 6.27
CA GLN A 395 1.15 24.47 4.83
C GLN A 395 0.11 25.40 4.21
N ARG A 396 -1.16 25.28 4.63
CA ARG A 396 -2.28 26.09 4.11
C ARG A 396 -2.22 27.56 4.52
N THR A 397 -1.87 27.84 5.78
CA THR A 397 -2.04 29.17 6.39
C THR A 397 -0.74 29.92 6.56
N HIS A 398 0.39 29.21 6.70
CA HIS A 398 1.69 29.81 7.01
C HIS A 398 2.77 29.53 5.96
N PHE A 399 2.39 28.98 4.80
CA PHE A 399 3.33 28.63 3.72
C PHE A 399 4.50 27.75 4.19
N CYS A 400 4.25 26.89 5.18
CA CYS A 400 5.25 25.94 5.66
C CYS A 400 5.73 25.05 4.50
N SER A 401 7.04 24.96 4.28
CA SER A 401 7.61 24.10 3.22
C SER A 401 7.56 22.61 3.57
N GLY A 402 7.29 22.27 4.84
CA GLY A 402 7.42 20.91 5.37
C GLY A 402 8.88 20.45 5.54
N ARG A 403 9.85 21.36 5.40
CA ARG A 403 11.29 21.11 5.57
C ARG A 403 11.88 22.10 6.57
N TYR A 404 12.71 21.62 7.48
CA TYR A 404 13.39 22.48 8.45
C TYR A 404 14.73 21.90 8.90
N SER A 405 15.64 22.78 9.33
CA SER A 405 16.93 22.34 9.87
C SER A 405 16.74 21.83 11.30
N PRO A 406 17.25 20.63 11.65
CA PRO A 406 17.20 20.11 13.01
C PRO A 406 17.81 21.06 14.05
N SER A 407 18.85 21.84 13.68
CA SER A 407 19.49 22.78 14.60
C SER A 407 18.58 23.92 15.04
N ASP A 408 17.65 24.30 14.17
CA ASP A 408 16.76 25.44 14.37
C ASP A 408 15.49 25.03 15.12
N GLY A 409 15.28 23.71 15.29
CA GLY A 409 14.07 23.12 15.85
C GLY A 409 12.89 23.12 14.87
N ALA A 410 11.80 22.48 15.28
CA ALA A 410 10.58 22.49 14.48
C ALA A 410 10.01 23.91 14.37
N PRO A 411 9.57 24.35 13.17
CA PRO A 411 9.00 25.68 12.97
C PRO A 411 7.71 25.89 13.77
N PHE A 412 7.01 24.79 14.06
CA PHE A 412 5.83 24.75 14.93
C PHE A 412 6.08 23.68 16.00
N PRO A 413 6.74 24.04 17.12
CA PRO A 413 7.07 23.08 18.17
C PRO A 413 5.82 22.50 18.81
N VAL A 414 5.97 21.35 19.46
CA VAL A 414 4.86 20.71 20.16
C VAL A 414 4.65 21.37 21.51
N GLU A 415 3.46 21.92 21.71
CA GLU A 415 3.02 22.49 22.97
C GLU A 415 1.88 21.66 23.55
N ARG A 416 1.88 21.52 24.88
CA ARG A 416 0.80 20.86 25.61
C ARG A 416 -0.23 21.91 25.98
N ALA A 417 -1.41 21.84 25.37
CA ALA A 417 -2.51 22.74 25.69
C ALA A 417 -3.11 22.44 27.08
N GLU A 418 -3.89 23.38 27.62
CA GLU A 418 -4.49 23.30 28.97
C GLU A 418 -5.41 22.07 29.17
N ASN A 419 -5.93 21.49 28.09
CA ASN A 419 -6.77 20.30 28.06
C ASN A 419 -5.99 19.00 27.77
N ASP A 420 -4.67 19.02 27.93
CA ASP A 420 -3.76 17.91 27.67
C ASP A 420 -3.62 17.50 26.20
N THR A 421 -4.17 18.27 25.25
CA THR A 421 -3.96 18.00 23.82
C THR A 421 -2.62 18.56 23.34
N LEU A 422 -1.90 17.78 22.53
CA LEU A 422 -0.69 18.24 21.87
C LEU A 422 -1.08 19.07 20.64
N LYS A 423 -0.52 20.28 20.53
CA LYS A 423 -0.63 21.15 19.35
C LYS A 423 0.75 21.37 18.75
N GLY A 424 0.84 21.49 17.42
CA GLY A 424 2.10 21.72 16.72
C GLY A 424 2.29 20.81 15.51
N CYS A 425 3.51 20.76 14.99
CA CYS A 425 3.88 19.95 13.84
C CYS A 425 3.69 18.44 14.11
N SER A 426 2.92 17.73 13.28
CA SER A 426 2.69 16.29 13.40
C SER A 426 3.97 15.46 13.30
N PHE A 427 4.97 15.94 12.55
CA PHE A 427 6.28 15.30 12.48
C PHE A 427 7.07 15.45 13.78
N GLU A 428 7.00 16.62 14.42
CA GLU A 428 7.61 16.83 15.73
C GLU A 428 6.84 16.07 16.83
N MET A 429 5.53 15.88 16.69
CA MET A 429 4.74 15.01 17.58
C MET A 429 5.23 13.56 17.50
N LEU A 430 5.48 13.03 16.29
CA LEU A 430 6.05 11.70 16.11
C LEU A 430 7.40 11.55 16.82
N LEU A 431 8.30 12.53 16.67
CA LEU A 431 9.58 12.50 17.38
C LEU A 431 9.39 12.53 18.91
N ASN A 432 8.46 13.37 19.40
CA ASN A 432 8.21 13.48 20.84
C ASN A 432 7.61 12.20 21.44
N THR A 433 6.70 11.49 20.74
CA THR A 433 6.19 10.19 21.22
C THR A 433 7.28 9.13 21.29
N ALA A 434 8.33 9.29 20.47
CA ALA A 434 9.57 8.54 20.49
C ALA A 434 10.59 8.99 21.56
N GLY A 435 10.28 10.03 22.35
CA GLY A 435 11.19 10.60 23.35
C GLY A 435 12.34 11.42 22.74
N LEU A 436 12.13 11.94 21.53
CA LEU A 436 13.10 12.73 20.77
C LEU A 436 12.53 14.10 20.42
N ARG A 437 13.39 15.09 20.23
CA ARG A 437 13.09 16.31 19.48
C ARG A 437 13.93 16.34 18.22
N SER A 438 13.49 17.11 17.23
CA SER A 438 14.30 17.34 16.03
C SER A 438 15.70 17.86 16.38
N THR A 439 15.83 18.70 17.41
CA THR A 439 17.13 19.22 17.88
C THR A 439 18.09 18.16 18.41
N ASP A 440 17.57 16.98 18.78
CA ASP A 440 18.36 15.86 19.28
C ASP A 440 18.96 15.03 18.12
N LEU A 441 18.70 15.40 16.86
CA LEU A 441 19.25 14.76 15.66
C LEU A 441 20.54 15.46 15.17
N ASP A 442 21.50 14.66 14.74
CA ASP A 442 22.71 15.08 14.02
C ASP A 442 22.71 14.46 12.62
N VAL A 443 22.46 15.31 11.62
CA VAL A 443 22.14 14.88 10.26
C VAL A 443 23.32 15.09 9.32
N ASP A 444 23.76 14.01 8.68
CA ASP A 444 24.78 14.03 7.64
C ASP A 444 24.20 13.52 6.31
N HIS A 445 23.72 14.45 5.47
CA HIS A 445 23.16 14.15 4.15
C HIS A 445 24.18 13.55 3.16
N ALA A 446 25.48 13.58 3.47
CA ALA A 446 26.53 13.00 2.64
C ALA A 446 26.92 11.58 3.07
N ALA A 447 26.44 11.10 4.22
CA ALA A 447 26.76 9.76 4.70
C ALA A 447 26.13 8.69 3.80
N LYS A 448 26.96 7.72 3.38
CA LYS A 448 26.54 6.55 2.61
C LYS A 448 27.16 5.30 3.20
N LEU A 449 26.42 4.19 3.18
CA LEU A 449 26.98 2.89 3.50
C LEU A 449 27.93 2.45 2.37
N PRO A 450 29.01 1.71 2.67
CA PRO A 450 29.95 1.25 1.65
C PRO A 450 29.30 0.25 0.70
N THR A 451 29.79 0.18 -0.54
CA THR A 451 29.36 -0.83 -1.51
C THR A 451 29.79 -2.24 -1.09
N ASP A 452 29.23 -3.27 -1.74
CA ASP A 452 29.63 -4.66 -1.50
C ASP A 452 31.13 -4.90 -1.75
N GLU A 453 31.71 -4.24 -2.76
CA GLU A 453 33.14 -4.26 -3.05
C GLU A 453 33.95 -3.64 -1.91
N GLU A 454 33.52 -2.49 -1.41
CA GLU A 454 34.18 -1.79 -0.30
C GLU A 454 34.11 -2.61 1.00
N LEU A 455 32.94 -3.20 1.30
CA LEU A 455 32.76 -4.09 2.45
C LEU A 455 33.67 -5.33 2.40
N LYS A 456 33.90 -5.90 1.21
CA LYS A 456 34.86 -7.01 1.04
C LYS A 456 36.29 -6.58 1.39
N VAL A 457 36.69 -5.37 0.98
CA VAL A 457 38.02 -4.81 1.29
C VAL A 457 38.16 -4.53 2.78
N ILE A 458 37.15 -3.92 3.41
CA ILE A 458 37.14 -3.62 4.85
C ILE A 458 37.28 -4.92 5.65
N ASN A 459 36.47 -5.94 5.36
CA ASN A 459 36.52 -7.23 6.05
C ASN A 459 37.87 -7.95 5.91
N ARG A 460 38.52 -7.87 4.74
CA ARG A 460 39.87 -8.45 4.54
C ARG A 460 40.92 -7.76 5.40
N LYS A 461 40.90 -6.43 5.49
CA LYS A 461 41.85 -5.65 6.30
C LYS A 461 41.71 -5.92 7.80
N PHE A 462 40.50 -6.15 8.28
CA PHE A 462 40.29 -6.50 9.69
C PHE A 462 40.76 -7.91 10.02
N LYS A 463 40.51 -8.89 9.13
CA LYS A 463 41.00 -10.27 9.32
C LYS A 463 42.51 -10.41 9.23
N SER A 464 43.22 -9.50 8.57
CA SER A 464 44.69 -9.51 8.53
C SER A 464 45.35 -8.86 9.75
N ASN A 465 44.56 -8.18 10.59
CA ASN A 465 45.03 -7.44 11.76
C ASN A 465 44.58 -8.06 13.10
N SER A 466 43.82 -9.17 13.03
CA SER A 466 43.40 -10.03 14.15
C SER A 466 44.16 -11.35 14.09
#